data_AF-A0A7J0FIB0-F1
#
_entry.id   AF-A0A7J0FIB0-F1
#
_cell.length_a   1.000
_cell.length_b   1.000
_cell.length_c   1.000
_cell.angle_alpha   90.00
_cell.angle_beta   90.00
_cell.angle_gamma   90.00
#
_symmetry.space_group_name_H-M   'P 1'
#
loop_
_entity.id
_entity.type
_entity.pdbx_description
1 polymer ?
#
loop_
_entity_poly.entity_id
_entity_poly.type
_entity_poly.pdbx_seq_one_letter_code
_entity_poly.pdbx_strand_id
1 'polypeptide(L)'
;MCQLMIGSKAGFLSGFPGIESVPGPELPSVEFLNRFNEENQKKYAEADARFKESPLLKKLLEKSKLNKEKNKQETLDKYCIRGAEWGVGDCSAEGMSPDDREKFIAMLKEKAGVK
;
A
#
# COMPACT_ATOMS: atom_id res chain seq x y z
N MET A 1 13.51 37.40 17.40
CA MET A 1 12.28 38.23 17.36
C MET A 1 11.52 37.91 16.06
N CYS A 2 10.58 36.96 16.12
CA CYS A 2 9.32 37.01 15.37
C CYS A 2 8.39 35.93 15.93
N GLN A 3 7.54 36.39 16.84
CA GLN A 3 6.26 35.82 17.27
C GLN A 3 5.34 35.68 16.02
N LEU A 4 4.37 34.79 15.83
CA LEU A 4 3.32 34.13 16.64
C LEU A 4 2.91 32.84 15.87
N MET A 5 2.76 31.67 16.51
CA MET A 5 1.50 31.09 17.04
C MET A 5 0.37 30.88 16.00
N ILE A 6 0.04 29.61 15.73
CA ILE A 6 -1.25 28.92 16.04
C ILE A 6 -1.36 27.64 15.17
N GLY A 7 -1.71 26.50 15.79
CA GLY A 7 -2.34 25.39 15.07
C GLY A 7 -1.86 23.99 15.44
N SER A 8 -2.30 23.46 16.58
CA SER A 8 -2.16 22.05 16.94
C SER A 8 -2.99 21.16 15.99
N LYS A 9 -2.35 20.27 15.23
CA LYS A 9 -2.74 18.85 15.02
C LYS A 9 -1.79 18.16 14.06
N ALA A 10 -1.09 17.13 14.58
CA ALA A 10 -0.42 16.05 13.86
C ALA A 10 0.51 16.46 12.69
N GLY A 11 1.69 17.00 13.00
CA GLY A 11 2.69 17.27 11.94
C GLY A 11 4.12 17.55 12.40
N PHE A 12 4.47 17.28 13.66
CA PHE A 12 5.81 17.61 14.17
C PHE A 12 6.54 16.46 14.88
N LEU A 13 5.94 15.27 14.97
CA LEU A 13 6.55 14.11 15.64
C LEU A 13 6.74 12.88 14.72
N SER A 14 6.43 12.97 13.42
CA SER A 14 6.58 11.84 12.49
C SER A 14 8.02 11.58 12.02
N GLY A 15 9.03 12.15 12.71
CA GLY A 15 10.44 12.04 12.33
C GLY A 15 11.40 11.84 13.49
N PHE A 16 10.94 11.70 14.74
CA PHE A 16 11.82 11.32 15.84
C PHE A 16 11.86 9.79 15.92
N PRO A 17 13.02 9.13 15.74
CA PRO A 17 13.14 7.74 16.15
C PRO A 17 12.88 7.72 17.66
N GLY A 18 11.87 6.96 18.09
CA GLY A 18 11.60 6.79 19.51
C GLY A 18 12.85 6.30 20.24
N ILE A 19 12.81 6.41 21.57
CA ILE A 19 13.82 5.90 22.51
C ILE A 19 14.12 4.40 22.34
N GLU A 20 13.36 3.69 21.47
CA GLU A 20 13.56 2.30 21.07
C GLU A 20 14.66 2.09 20.01
N SER A 21 15.23 3.15 19.44
CA SER A 21 16.32 3.05 18.46
C SER A 21 17.69 3.37 19.08
N VAL A 22 17.97 2.87 20.28
CA VAL A 22 19.37 2.68 20.69
C VAL A 22 19.85 1.46 19.91
N PRO A 23 20.76 1.58 18.93
CA PRO A 23 21.29 0.43 18.23
C PRO A 23 21.92 -0.49 19.28
N GLY A 24 21.31 -1.67 19.44
CA GLY A 24 21.85 -2.69 20.32
C GLY A 24 23.31 -2.98 19.94
N PRO A 25 24.14 -3.38 20.92
CA PRO A 25 25.54 -3.70 20.65
C PRO A 25 25.63 -4.70 19.50
N GLU A 26 26.57 -4.47 18.58
CA GLU A 26 26.82 -5.40 17.49
C GLU A 26 27.10 -6.78 18.08
N LEU A 27 26.21 -7.74 17.79
CA LEU A 27 26.40 -9.12 18.21
C LEU A 27 27.72 -9.60 17.62
N PRO A 28 28.60 -10.25 18.40
CA PRO A 28 29.85 -10.77 17.89
C PRO A 28 29.53 -11.69 16.71
N SER A 29 30.00 -11.31 15.52
CA SER A 29 29.74 -12.06 14.30
C SER A 29 30.50 -13.38 14.38
N VAL A 30 29.78 -14.44 14.77
CA VAL A 30 30.32 -15.79 14.71
C VAL A 30 30.38 -16.17 13.24
N GLU A 31 31.56 -16.50 12.73
CA GLU A 31 31.80 -16.78 11.30
C GLU A 31 30.84 -17.85 10.73
N PHE A 32 30.40 -18.77 11.58
CA PHE A 32 29.37 -19.77 11.27
C PHE A 32 27.97 -19.17 11.02
N LEU A 33 27.54 -18.18 11.79
CA LEU A 33 26.22 -17.55 11.64
C LEU A 33 26.12 -16.78 10.32
N ASN A 34 27.21 -16.12 9.90
CA ASN A 34 27.26 -15.43 8.62
C ASN A 34 27.17 -16.43 7.45
N ARG A 35 27.96 -17.52 7.50
CA ARG A 35 27.89 -18.58 6.49
C ARG A 35 26.52 -19.24 6.42
N PHE A 36 25.89 -19.51 7.57
CA PHE A 36 24.55 -20.10 7.64
C PHE A 36 23.47 -19.14 7.10
N ASN A 37 23.56 -17.85 7.41
CA ASN A 37 22.66 -16.84 6.85
C ASN A 37 22.81 -16.71 5.33
N GLU A 38 24.05 -16.69 4.83
CA GLU A 38 24.33 -16.65 3.39
C GLU A 38 23.80 -17.90 2.66
N GLU A 39 24.00 -19.10 3.21
CA GLU A 39 23.49 -20.34 2.62
C GLU A 39 21.96 -20.38 2.60
N ASN A 40 21.31 -19.90 3.67
CA ASN A 40 19.84 -19.84 3.70
C ASN A 40 19.31 -18.79 2.71
N GLN A 41 19.93 -17.61 2.64
CA GLN A 41 19.56 -16.59 1.64
C GLN A 41 19.69 -17.13 0.21
N LYS A 42 20.76 -17.86 -0.09
CA LYS A 42 20.94 -18.53 -1.39
C LYS A 42 19.82 -19.52 -1.67
N LYS A 43 19.48 -20.38 -0.71
CA LYS A 43 18.35 -21.33 -0.85
C LYS A 43 17.02 -20.64 -1.10
N TYR A 44 16.73 -19.54 -0.41
CA TYR A 44 15.51 -18.75 -0.64
C TYR A 44 15.52 -18.11 -2.04
N ALA A 45 16.65 -17.56 -2.49
CA ALA A 45 16.78 -16.96 -3.81
C ALA A 45 16.62 -18.00 -4.93
N GLU A 46 17.20 -19.19 -4.78
CA GLU A 46 17.04 -20.31 -5.71
C GLU A 46 15.59 -20.81 -5.75
N ALA A 47 14.94 -20.94 -4.60
CA ALA A 47 13.53 -21.34 -4.53
C ALA A 47 12.61 -20.30 -5.19
N ASP A 48 12.86 -19.01 -4.96
CA ASP A 48 12.11 -17.91 -5.59
C ASP A 48 12.35 -17.86 -7.11
N ALA A 49 13.58 -18.11 -7.57
CA ALA A 49 13.88 -18.23 -9.00
C ALA A 49 13.12 -19.39 -9.65
N ARG A 50 13.14 -20.58 -9.02
CA ARG A 50 12.37 -21.75 -9.48
C ARG A 50 10.86 -21.47 -9.48
N PHE A 51 10.35 -20.74 -8.49
CA PHE A 51 8.95 -20.35 -8.44
C PHE A 51 8.59 -19.37 -9.56
N LYS A 52 9.44 -18.37 -9.82
CA LYS A 52 9.27 -17.41 -10.93
C LYS A 52 9.29 -18.08 -12.29
N GLU A 53 10.07 -19.14 -12.44
CA GLU A 53 10.16 -19.92 -13.67
C GLU A 53 8.99 -20.88 -13.87
N SER A 54 8.20 -21.15 -12.82
CA SER A 54 7.08 -22.08 -12.82
C SER A 54 6.09 -21.78 -13.96
N PRO A 55 5.66 -22.80 -14.73
CA PRO A 55 4.71 -22.63 -15.82
C PRO A 55 3.34 -22.13 -15.33
N LEU A 56 3.00 -22.41 -14.06
CA LEU A 56 1.75 -21.92 -13.46
C LEU A 56 1.80 -20.41 -13.23
N LEU A 57 2.89 -19.90 -12.67
CA LEU A 57 3.03 -18.46 -12.41
C LEU A 57 3.03 -17.66 -13.70
N LYS A 58 3.76 -18.12 -14.73
CA LYS A 58 3.79 -17.48 -16.05
C LYS A 58 2.37 -17.36 -16.65
N LYS A 59 1.60 -18.44 -16.63
CA LYS A 59 0.19 -18.44 -17.09
C LYS A 59 -0.69 -17.47 -16.30
N LEU A 60 -0.52 -17.42 -14.98
CA LEU A 60 -1.29 -16.51 -14.11
C LEU A 60 -0.91 -15.04 -14.35
N LEU A 61 0.37 -14.75 -14.57
CA LEU A 61 0.85 -13.40 -14.90
C LEU A 61 0.32 -12.93 -16.25
N GLU A 62 0.30 -13.78 -17.26
CA GLU A 62 -0.29 -13.47 -18.57
C GLU A 62 -1.78 -13.18 -18.45
N LYS A 63 -2.53 -14.05 -17.75
CA LYS A 63 -3.95 -13.82 -17.47
C LYS A 63 -4.18 -12.53 -16.68
N SER A 64 -3.35 -12.24 -15.68
CA SER A 64 -3.45 -11.03 -14.88
C SER A 64 -3.22 -9.77 -15.72
N LYS A 65 -2.26 -9.79 -16.65
CA LYS A 65 -2.00 -8.66 -17.56
C LYS A 65 -3.20 -8.41 -18.47
N LEU A 66 -3.75 -9.48 -19.07
CA LEU A 66 -4.95 -9.37 -19.91
C LEU A 66 -6.17 -8.86 -19.13
N ASN A 67 -6.37 -9.35 -17.91
CA ASN A 67 -7.48 -8.91 -17.07
C ASN A 67 -7.32 -7.47 -16.58
N LYS A 68 -6.09 -7.04 -16.29
CA LYS A 68 -5.80 -5.67 -15.86
C LYS A 68 -6.24 -4.66 -16.92
N GLU A 69 -5.88 -4.89 -18.18
CA GLU A 69 -6.26 -3.99 -19.26
C GLU A 69 -7.77 -4.05 -19.55
N LYS A 70 -8.36 -5.25 -19.57
CA LYS A 70 -9.80 -5.42 -19.80
C LYS A 70 -10.66 -4.75 -18.73
N ASN A 71 -10.27 -4.88 -17.45
CA ASN A 71 -11.09 -4.44 -16.33
C ASN A 71 -10.57 -3.13 -15.71
N LYS A 72 -9.74 -2.38 -16.43
CA LYS A 72 -9.10 -1.17 -15.90
C LYS A 72 -10.12 -0.14 -15.42
N GLN A 73 -11.13 0.16 -16.24
CA GLN A 73 -12.17 1.15 -15.89
C GLN A 73 -13.02 0.66 -14.73
N GLU A 74 -13.55 -0.56 -14.79
CA GLU A 74 -14.33 -1.15 -13.70
C GLU A 74 -13.56 -1.15 -12.37
N THR A 75 -12.25 -1.43 -12.43
CA THR A 75 -11.38 -1.39 -11.26
C THR A 75 -11.25 0.03 -10.71
N LEU A 76 -11.01 1.03 -11.56
CA LEU A 76 -10.94 2.44 -11.16
C LEU A 76 -12.26 2.93 -10.56
N ASP A 77 -13.39 2.57 -11.17
CA ASP A 77 -14.73 2.93 -10.68
C ASP A 77 -14.96 2.34 -9.27
N LYS A 78 -14.60 1.07 -9.06
CA LYS A 78 -14.66 0.42 -7.73
C LYS A 78 -13.79 1.11 -6.69
N TYR A 79 -12.58 1.55 -7.07
CA TYR A 79 -11.71 2.31 -6.17
C TYR A 79 -12.28 3.69 -5.86
N CYS A 80 -12.86 4.38 -6.85
CA CYS A 80 -13.44 5.70 -6.68
C CYS A 80 -14.67 5.67 -5.77
N ILE A 81 -15.56 4.67 -5.93
CA ILE A 81 -16.72 4.47 -5.06
C ILE A 81 -16.27 4.20 -3.62
N ARG A 82 -15.34 3.26 -3.39
CA ARG A 82 -14.85 2.99 -2.03
C ARG A 82 -14.10 4.17 -1.43
N GLY A 83 -13.34 4.91 -2.23
CA GLY A 83 -12.64 6.11 -1.79
C GLY A 83 -13.61 7.19 -1.34
N ALA A 84 -14.72 7.37 -2.06
CA ALA A 84 -15.80 8.27 -1.67
C ALA A 84 -16.50 7.81 -0.38
N GLU A 85 -16.73 6.50 -0.22
CA GLU A 85 -17.37 5.92 0.97
C GLU A 85 -16.48 6.04 2.23
N TRP A 86 -15.17 5.80 2.09
CA TRP A 86 -14.23 5.80 3.21
C TRP A 86 -13.58 7.15 3.44
N GLY A 87 -13.79 8.11 2.53
CA GLY A 87 -13.17 9.44 2.60
C GLY A 87 -11.66 9.43 2.32
N VAL A 88 -11.12 8.42 1.63
CA VAL A 88 -9.68 8.28 1.38
C VAL A 88 -9.39 8.24 -0.12
N GLY A 89 -8.39 9.01 -0.55
CA GLY A 89 -7.87 9.02 -1.92
C GLY A 89 -8.45 10.12 -2.82
N ASP A 90 -8.15 10.02 -4.12
CA ASP A 90 -8.43 11.07 -5.12
C ASP A 90 -9.93 11.32 -5.37
N CYS A 91 -10.79 10.33 -5.06
CA CYS A 91 -12.24 10.45 -5.12
C CYS A 91 -12.90 10.64 -3.74
N SER A 92 -12.14 11.04 -2.72
CA SER A 92 -12.68 11.24 -1.37
C SER A 92 -13.79 12.29 -1.36
N ALA A 93 -14.86 11.98 -0.62
CA ALA A 93 -15.94 12.91 -0.32
C ALA A 93 -15.77 13.52 1.09
N GLU A 94 -14.53 13.54 1.59
CA GLU A 94 -14.20 14.12 2.88
C GLU A 94 -14.36 15.65 2.81
N GLY A 95 -15.04 16.24 3.81
CA GLY A 95 -15.35 17.67 3.82
C GLY A 95 -16.62 18.08 3.06
N MET A 96 -17.30 17.14 2.38
CA MET A 96 -18.66 17.38 1.87
C MET A 96 -19.69 17.31 3.01
N SER A 97 -20.84 17.98 2.82
CA SER A 97 -21.99 17.77 3.71
C SER A 97 -22.45 16.30 3.62
N PRO A 98 -23.07 15.73 4.67
CA PRO A 98 -23.54 14.34 4.63
C PRO A 98 -24.44 14.06 3.42
N ASP A 99 -25.34 14.99 3.11
CA ASP A 99 -26.27 14.88 1.97
C ASP A 99 -25.55 14.93 0.62
N ASP A 100 -24.55 15.79 0.48
CA ASP A 100 -23.80 15.93 -0.78
C ASP A 100 -22.86 14.74 -1.00
N ARG A 101 -22.29 14.18 0.06
CA ARG A 101 -21.54 12.94 0.02
C ARG A 101 -22.40 11.78 -0.47
N GLU A 102 -23.61 11.63 0.06
CA GLU A 102 -24.52 10.56 -0.36
C GLU A 102 -24.95 10.70 -1.83
N LYS A 103 -25.27 11.94 -2.26
CA LYS A 103 -25.55 12.22 -3.69
C LYS A 103 -24.36 11.91 -4.58
N PHE A 104 -23.15 12.29 -4.16
CA PHE A 104 -21.93 12.02 -4.92
C PHE A 104 -21.66 10.52 -5.06
N ILE A 105 -21.80 9.75 -3.97
CA ILE A 105 -21.67 8.29 -4.00
C ILE A 105 -22.75 7.66 -4.89
N ALA A 106 -23.99 8.15 -4.85
CA ALA A 106 -25.08 7.67 -5.69
C ALA A 106 -24.78 7.90 -7.19
N MET A 107 -24.27 9.08 -7.56
CA MET A 107 -23.85 9.36 -8.94
C MET A 107 -22.71 8.44 -9.39
N LEU A 108 -21.72 8.15 -8.53
CA LEU A 108 -20.64 7.22 -8.85
C LEU A 108 -21.14 5.79 -9.05
N LYS A 109 -22.09 5.33 -8.23
CA LYS A 109 -22.72 4.01 -8.36
C LYS A 109 -23.53 3.89 -9.65
N GLU A 110 -24.31 4.91 -10.00
CA GLU A 110 -25.05 4.99 -11.26
C GLU A 110 -24.10 4.91 -12.47
N LYS A 111 -23.01 5.70 -12.46
CA LYS A 111 -22.00 5.72 -13.52
C LYS A 111 -21.30 4.36 -13.70
N ALA A 112 -21.07 3.66 -12.59
CA ALA A 112 -20.46 2.33 -12.60
C ALA A 112 -21.45 1.19 -12.90
N GLY A 113 -22.75 1.50 -13.09
CA GLY A 113 -23.79 0.50 -13.31
C GLY A 113 -24.07 -0.40 -12.08
N VAL A 114 -23.66 0.05 -10.89
CA VAL A 114 -23.91 -0.65 -9.62
C VAL A 114 -25.23 -0.10 -9.08
N LYS A 115 -26.29 -0.91 -9.14
CA LYS A 115 -27.59 -0.57 -8.56
C LYS A 115 -27.55 -0.54 -7.05
#